data_AF-A0A974YAM8-F1
#
_entry.id   AF-A0A974YAM8-F1
#
_cell.length_a   1.000
_cell.length_b   1.000
_cell.length_c   1.000
_cell.angle_alpha   90.00
_cell.angle_beta   90.00
_cell.angle_gamma   90.00
#
_symmetry.space_group_name_H-M   'P 1'
#
loop_
_entity.id
_entity.type
_entity.pdbx_description
1 polymer ?
#
loop_
_entity_poly.entity_id
_entity_poly.type
_entity_poly.pdbx_seq_one_letter_code
_entity_poly.pdbx_strand_id
1 'polypeptide(L)'
;MQRRLTAIMVADIVGYSSLMEAAEEQMADRLSGCHELVREKVSCLDGRVFNSSGDSWLAEFSSPINALRCASEIRNSLAGSSVSEGDPLHLRFGLHLADVVIHGEDLIGDGVNVAARIQQDAESDTICVSGVFFDNIRRNSPFAFDDLGERHLKNLSEPIRIYRLRDEVNRFRLQSAPTRVQAASEKRPCSIAVMPFRVMGGDEDQLFLAEGLTDELIVELARFRRLFVSSRSASFAISGNGLDPVRVGELLGVRYVLEGQVRKIADQIRINLTLTETEGGSVVWSDKIARPFSELLDWVDKTVATIAATVFGRMEDASMITARRKLPENMTAFECLLRGIDCHRLGGVLEEYSREAVKWFTRAIELDPNYAAAYAWRVCAASDLPEFSFPESEPDIRHALELDPCDAEANRIASFFELLKGDFDHAGTLMRRAMELNPSDAYIKARCAAVSTFIGEAEVSLKLLDEAEALDPLLPVWCIEERGIAHYSLGSYDEALAALGRLVFQTFRSRLYRAAALMALGRPDDAAPLVKEAIASKPSLTVSRFLFQERYRDPALRQQLRRRLEDAGLPP
;
A
#
# COMPACT_ATOMS: atom_id res chain seq x y z
N MET A 1 -21.60 -3.81 32.04
CA MET A 1 -20.71 -2.77 31.49
C MET A 1 -19.98 -3.40 30.31
N GLN A 2 -20.29 -2.97 29.09
CA GLN A 2 -19.70 -3.54 27.87
C GLN A 2 -18.54 -2.65 27.44
N ARG A 3 -17.40 -3.27 27.17
CA ARG A 3 -16.17 -2.62 26.71
C ARG A 3 -15.86 -3.04 25.28
N ARG A 4 -15.25 -2.14 24.51
CA ARG A 4 -14.87 -2.38 23.12
C ARG A 4 -13.71 -1.47 22.72
N LEU A 5 -12.73 -2.05 22.04
CA LEU A 5 -11.71 -1.29 21.31
C LEU A 5 -12.34 -0.60 20.09
N THR A 6 -12.25 0.73 20.02
CA THR A 6 -12.85 1.53 18.93
C THR A 6 -11.93 2.67 18.52
N ALA A 7 -12.00 3.05 17.24
CA ALA A 7 -11.40 4.28 16.75
C ALA A 7 -12.32 5.46 17.06
N ILE A 8 -11.78 6.50 17.68
CA ILE A 8 -12.49 7.69 18.11
C ILE A 8 -12.00 8.85 17.25
N MET A 9 -12.92 9.60 16.65
CA MET A 9 -12.67 10.83 15.93
C MET A 9 -13.34 11.99 16.68
N VAL A 10 -12.56 13.01 17.00
CA VAL A 10 -13.08 14.28 17.51
C VAL A 10 -12.78 15.38 16.49
N ALA A 11 -13.79 16.17 16.15
CA ALA A 11 -13.70 17.29 15.23
C ALA A 11 -14.32 18.55 15.84
N ASP A 12 -13.80 19.72 15.50
CA ASP A 12 -14.18 21.01 16.07
C ASP A 12 -13.98 22.14 15.04
N ILE A 13 -14.91 23.10 14.97
CA ILE A 13 -14.77 24.29 14.12
C ILE A 13 -13.80 25.27 14.75
N VAL A 14 -12.81 25.69 13.98
CA VAL A 14 -11.81 26.66 14.42
C VAL A 14 -12.44 28.06 14.49
N GLY A 15 -12.35 28.69 15.66
CA GLY A 15 -12.79 30.09 15.86
C GLY A 15 -14.31 30.29 15.89
N TYR A 16 -15.08 29.23 16.15
CA TYR A 16 -16.55 29.27 16.12
C TYR A 16 -17.16 30.41 16.94
N SER A 17 -16.68 30.66 18.16
CA SER A 17 -17.24 31.74 19.01
C SER A 17 -17.15 33.12 18.35
N SER A 18 -16.03 33.42 17.68
CA SER A 18 -15.84 34.69 16.98
C SER A 18 -16.67 34.77 15.70
N LEU A 19 -16.80 33.66 14.99
CA LEU A 19 -17.64 33.54 13.80
C LEU A 19 -19.13 33.73 14.11
N MET A 20 -19.60 33.16 15.22
CA MET A 20 -20.97 33.30 15.71
C MET A 20 -21.30 34.73 16.14
N GLU A 21 -20.34 35.44 16.78
CA GLU A 21 -20.49 36.84 17.17
C GLU A 21 -20.60 37.78 15.95
N ALA A 22 -19.92 37.46 14.85
CA ALA A 22 -19.87 38.30 13.66
C ALA A 22 -21.11 38.18 12.75
N ALA A 23 -21.72 36.99 12.65
CA ALA A 23 -22.82 36.73 11.72
C ALA A 23 -23.71 35.54 12.16
N GLU A 24 -24.52 35.74 13.19
CA GLU A 24 -25.30 34.69 13.87
C GLU A 24 -26.19 33.85 12.94
N GLU A 25 -27.06 34.48 12.13
CA GLU A 25 -27.99 33.76 11.24
C GLU A 25 -27.26 32.98 10.13
N GLN A 26 -26.25 33.60 9.50
CA GLN A 26 -25.47 32.95 8.43
C GLN A 26 -24.61 31.80 8.98
N MET A 27 -24.10 31.93 10.21
CA MET A 27 -23.33 30.87 10.85
C MET A 27 -24.20 29.68 11.24
N ALA A 28 -25.45 29.91 11.66
CA ALA A 28 -26.39 28.83 11.98
C ALA A 28 -26.72 27.94 10.77
N ASP A 29 -26.93 28.53 9.59
CA ASP A 29 -27.17 27.78 8.35
C ASP A 29 -25.92 26.98 7.93
N ARG A 30 -24.75 27.61 8.00
CA ARG A 30 -23.46 26.97 7.68
C ARG A 30 -23.13 25.83 8.64
N LEU A 31 -23.41 26.01 9.93
CA LEU A 31 -23.25 24.98 10.95
C LEU A 31 -24.18 23.80 10.68
N SER A 32 -25.43 24.06 10.31
CA SER A 32 -26.40 23.01 9.95
C SER A 32 -25.92 22.18 8.76
N GLY A 33 -25.43 22.84 7.69
CA GLY A 33 -24.83 22.14 6.54
C GLY A 33 -23.58 21.32 6.93
N CYS A 34 -22.77 21.83 7.86
CA CYS A 34 -21.61 21.10 8.40
C CYS A 34 -22.05 19.86 9.20
N HIS A 35 -23.09 19.97 10.05
CA HIS A 35 -23.64 18.81 10.78
C HIS A 35 -24.15 17.72 9.82
N GLU A 36 -24.83 18.10 8.75
CA GLU A 36 -25.33 17.17 7.73
C GLU A 36 -24.16 16.47 7.03
N LEU A 37 -23.16 17.23 6.57
CA LEU A 37 -21.96 16.69 5.94
C LEU A 37 -21.23 15.69 6.85
N VAL A 38 -20.98 16.07 8.11
CA VAL A 38 -20.29 15.19 9.07
C VAL A 38 -21.10 13.92 9.29
N ARG A 39 -22.42 14.02 9.50
CA ARG A 39 -23.29 12.85 9.71
C ARG A 39 -23.31 11.92 8.50
N GLU A 40 -23.41 12.49 7.30
CA GLU A 40 -23.38 11.75 6.04
C GLU A 40 -22.06 10.99 5.90
N LYS A 41 -20.92 11.67 6.02
CA LYS A 41 -19.60 11.06 5.85
C LYS A 41 -19.30 9.99 6.90
N VAL A 42 -19.67 10.23 8.16
CA VAL A 42 -19.53 9.25 9.24
C VAL A 42 -20.37 8.00 8.93
N SER A 43 -21.63 8.17 8.51
CA SER A 43 -22.51 7.05 8.18
C SER A 43 -22.04 6.27 6.94
N CYS A 44 -21.54 6.95 5.91
CA CYS A 44 -21.05 6.33 4.68
C CYS A 44 -19.80 5.45 4.88
N LEU A 45 -19.10 5.60 6.01
CA LEU A 45 -17.88 4.86 6.35
C LEU A 45 -18.07 3.97 7.58
N ASP A 46 -19.29 3.51 7.83
CA ASP A 46 -19.67 2.60 8.92
C ASP A 46 -19.32 3.14 10.32
N GLY A 47 -19.34 4.47 10.47
CA GLY A 47 -19.16 5.16 11.74
C GLY A 47 -20.47 5.57 12.38
N ARG A 48 -20.39 5.99 13.65
CA ARG A 48 -21.52 6.53 14.41
C ARG A 48 -21.10 7.79 15.16
N VAL A 49 -21.80 8.91 14.91
CA VAL A 49 -21.72 10.09 15.78
C VAL A 49 -22.45 9.75 17.07
N PHE A 50 -21.73 9.70 18.19
CA PHE A 50 -22.30 9.34 19.49
C PHE A 50 -22.49 10.56 20.39
N ASN A 51 -21.79 11.66 20.10
CA ASN A 51 -21.96 12.93 20.80
C ASN A 51 -21.67 14.10 19.84
N SER A 52 -22.41 15.19 19.98
CA SER A 52 -22.18 16.45 19.27
C SER A 52 -22.62 17.61 20.15
N SER A 53 -21.80 18.64 20.26
CA SER A 53 -22.10 19.82 21.07
C SER A 53 -21.71 21.08 20.32
N GLY A 54 -22.70 21.79 19.79
CA GLY A 54 -22.48 23.01 19.01
C GLY A 54 -21.59 22.76 17.80
N ASP A 55 -20.35 23.25 17.89
CA ASP A 55 -19.29 23.20 16.88
C ASP A 55 -18.40 21.96 16.93
N SER A 56 -18.70 21.01 17.82
CA SER A 56 -17.89 19.81 18.04
C SER A 56 -18.65 18.51 17.75
N TRP A 57 -17.92 17.52 17.22
CA TRP A 57 -18.43 16.18 16.91
C TRP A 57 -17.51 15.11 17.47
N LEU A 58 -18.13 14.08 18.06
CA LEU A 58 -17.47 12.87 18.49
C LEU A 58 -18.11 11.67 17.78
N ALA A 59 -17.28 10.94 17.05
CA ALA A 59 -17.69 9.77 16.29
C ALA A 59 -16.81 8.57 16.61
N GLU A 60 -17.40 7.38 16.49
CA GLU A 60 -16.68 6.11 16.62
C GLU A 60 -16.74 5.28 15.35
N PHE A 61 -15.69 4.47 15.15
CA PHE A 61 -15.56 3.56 14.03
C PHE A 61 -14.95 2.23 14.50
N SER A 62 -15.45 1.13 13.95
CA SER A 62 -14.83 -0.20 14.11
C SER A 62 -13.50 -0.31 13.35
N SER A 63 -13.32 0.50 12.30
CA SER A 63 -12.13 0.55 11.47
C SER A 63 -11.39 1.89 11.65
N PRO A 64 -10.13 1.89 12.15
CA PRO A 64 -9.30 3.10 12.23
C PRO A 64 -9.07 3.75 10.86
N ILE A 65 -8.97 2.96 9.79
CA ILE A 65 -8.81 3.49 8.43
C ILE A 65 -10.05 4.25 7.99
N ASN A 66 -11.25 3.77 8.33
CA ASN A 66 -12.50 4.46 8.01
C ASN A 66 -12.61 5.79 8.77
N ALA A 67 -12.21 5.82 10.05
CA ALA A 67 -12.16 7.05 10.83
C ALA A 67 -11.26 8.11 10.17
N LEU A 68 -10.05 7.70 9.75
CA LEU A 68 -9.11 8.61 9.10
C LEU A 68 -9.61 9.11 7.74
N ARG A 69 -10.19 8.20 6.93
CA ARG A 69 -10.82 8.56 5.65
C ARG A 69 -11.97 9.54 5.86
N CYS A 70 -12.81 9.32 6.87
CA CYS A 70 -13.91 10.22 7.19
C CYS A 70 -13.41 11.63 7.50
N ALA A 71 -12.39 11.75 8.37
CA ALA A 71 -11.78 13.04 8.69
C ALA A 71 -11.23 13.73 7.43
N SER A 72 -10.53 12.98 6.57
CA SER A 72 -9.99 13.52 5.31
C SER A 72 -11.10 13.96 4.35
N GLU A 73 -12.15 13.17 4.18
CA GLU A 73 -13.25 13.50 3.27
C GLU A 73 -14.05 14.72 3.74
N ILE A 74 -14.29 14.85 5.05
CA ILE A 74 -14.93 16.05 5.64
C ILE A 74 -14.08 17.28 5.36
N ARG A 75 -12.79 17.25 5.72
CA ARG A 75 -11.86 18.36 5.48
C ARG A 75 -11.81 18.75 4.01
N ASN A 76 -11.69 17.79 3.11
CA ASN A 76 -11.60 18.04 1.67
C ASN A 76 -12.90 18.63 1.10
N SER A 77 -14.06 18.17 1.58
CA SER A 77 -15.36 18.68 1.14
C SER A 77 -15.57 20.14 1.56
N LEU A 78 -15.13 20.50 2.78
CA LEU A 78 -15.20 21.87 3.28
C LEU A 78 -14.25 22.81 2.53
N ALA A 79 -13.04 22.35 2.19
CA ALA A 79 -12.10 23.11 1.36
C ALA A 79 -12.61 23.36 -0.08
N GLY A 80 -13.37 22.42 -0.65
CA GLY A 80 -13.92 22.52 -2.01
C GLY A 80 -15.19 23.35 -2.16
N SER A 81 -15.85 23.70 -1.04
CA SER A 81 -17.18 24.34 -1.01
C SER A 81 -17.15 25.88 -1.05
N SER A 82 -16.11 26.49 -1.64
CA SER A 82 -15.89 27.94 -1.75
C SER A 82 -16.94 28.71 -2.61
N VAL A 83 -18.14 28.16 -2.77
CA VAL A 83 -19.22 28.67 -3.63
C VAL A 83 -20.26 29.51 -2.87
N SER A 84 -20.24 29.56 -1.53
CA SER A 84 -21.09 30.48 -0.74
C SER A 84 -20.29 31.72 -0.31
N GLU A 85 -20.88 32.92 -0.42
CA GLU A 85 -20.34 34.20 0.06
C GLU A 85 -19.93 34.12 1.55
N GLY A 86 -18.68 33.79 1.85
CA GLY A 86 -18.11 33.75 3.21
C GLY A 86 -16.78 32.99 3.29
N ASP A 87 -15.99 33.26 4.34
CA ASP A 87 -14.75 32.51 4.63
C ASP A 87 -15.07 31.03 4.88
N PRO A 88 -14.34 30.05 4.32
CA PRO A 88 -14.62 28.62 4.50
C PRO A 88 -14.59 28.18 5.97
N LEU A 89 -15.39 27.15 6.33
CA LEU A 89 -15.30 26.55 7.66
C LEU A 89 -14.05 25.68 7.74
N HIS A 90 -13.23 25.96 8.74
CA HIS A 90 -12.01 25.21 9.02
C HIS A 90 -12.22 24.30 10.22
N LEU A 91 -11.88 23.02 10.07
CA LEU A 91 -12.01 22.03 11.14
C LEU A 91 -10.64 21.50 11.52
N ARG A 92 -10.48 21.17 12.79
CA ARG A 92 -9.32 20.43 13.31
C ARG A 92 -9.78 19.10 13.89
N PHE A 93 -8.97 18.06 13.70
CA PHE A 93 -9.35 16.70 14.04
C PHE A 93 -8.30 16.03 14.93
N GLY A 94 -8.78 15.22 15.87
CA GLY A 94 -7.98 14.36 16.73
C GLY A 94 -8.52 12.94 16.72
N LEU A 95 -7.66 11.97 16.37
CA LEU A 95 -8.03 10.57 16.29
C LEU A 95 -7.19 9.70 17.22
N HIS A 96 -7.85 8.77 17.90
CA HIS A 96 -7.22 7.84 18.84
C HIS A 96 -7.90 6.47 18.81
N LEU A 97 -7.16 5.41 19.13
CA LEU A 97 -7.67 4.04 19.23
C LEU A 97 -7.57 3.59 20.68
N ALA A 98 -8.70 3.26 21.30
CA ALA A 98 -8.75 2.93 22.72
C ALA A 98 -9.90 1.97 23.06
N ASP A 99 -9.76 1.27 24.19
CA ASP A 99 -10.86 0.54 24.82
C ASP A 99 -11.78 1.52 25.56
N VAL A 100 -13.06 1.55 25.19
CA VAL A 100 -14.06 2.47 25.75
C VAL A 100 -15.21 1.70 26.40
N VAL A 101 -15.87 2.36 27.34
CA VAL A 101 -17.08 1.83 27.98
C VAL A 101 -18.30 2.40 27.27
N ILE A 102 -19.21 1.50 26.85
CA ILE A 102 -20.50 1.88 26.30
C ILE A 102 -21.45 2.26 27.44
N HIS A 103 -22.02 3.46 27.38
CA HIS A 103 -23.01 3.95 28.35
C HIS A 103 -24.23 4.54 27.63
N GLY A 104 -25.25 3.71 27.41
CA GLY A 104 -26.39 4.07 26.58
C GLY A 104 -25.96 4.24 25.12
N GLU A 105 -26.22 5.40 24.54
CA GLU A 105 -25.74 5.74 23.20
C GLU A 105 -24.33 6.36 23.19
N ASP A 106 -23.81 6.78 24.35
CA ASP A 106 -22.55 7.51 24.53
C ASP A 106 -21.36 6.57 24.84
N LEU A 107 -20.14 7.10 24.69
CA LEU A 107 -18.89 6.42 25.00
C LEU A 107 -18.13 7.17 26.09
N ILE A 108 -17.74 6.45 27.13
CA ILE A 108 -17.02 7.00 28.27
C ILE A 108 -15.67 6.28 28.41
N GLY A 109 -14.61 7.04 28.60
CA GLY A 109 -13.29 6.50 28.91
C GLY A 109 -12.18 7.49 28.62
N ASP A 110 -10.99 7.21 29.13
CA ASP A 110 -9.81 8.05 28.95
C ASP A 110 -9.46 8.22 27.47
N GLY A 111 -9.72 7.20 26.64
CA GLY A 111 -9.49 7.27 25.19
C GLY A 111 -10.25 8.40 24.48
N VAL A 112 -11.48 8.71 24.91
CA VAL A 112 -12.27 9.82 24.36
C VAL A 112 -11.61 11.16 24.73
N ASN A 113 -11.12 11.28 25.97
CA ASN A 113 -10.39 12.45 26.42
C ASN A 113 -9.08 12.63 25.65
N VAL A 114 -8.33 11.55 25.39
CA VAL A 114 -7.10 11.61 24.59
C VAL A 114 -7.39 12.14 23.19
N ALA A 115 -8.39 11.60 22.48
CA ALA A 115 -8.77 12.07 21.15
C ALA A 115 -9.13 13.56 21.14
N ALA A 116 -9.91 14.01 22.12
CA ALA A 116 -10.27 15.42 22.27
C ALA A 116 -9.05 16.32 22.56
N ARG A 117 -8.07 15.86 23.33
CA ARG A 117 -6.84 16.64 23.58
C ARG A 117 -5.95 16.73 22.36
N ILE A 118 -5.87 15.66 21.57
CA ILE A 118 -5.16 15.68 20.28
C ILE A 118 -5.81 16.71 19.35
N GLN A 119 -7.15 16.72 19.27
CA GLN A 119 -7.89 17.69 18.46
C GLN A 119 -7.64 19.13 18.93
N GLN A 120 -7.61 19.38 20.25
CA GLN A 120 -7.41 20.71 20.81
C GLN A 120 -6.01 21.28 20.57
N ASP A 121 -5.00 20.42 20.56
CA ASP A 121 -3.59 20.78 20.28
C ASP A 121 -3.33 20.92 18.77
N ALA A 122 -4.21 20.37 17.93
CA ALA A 122 -4.09 20.42 16.48
C ALA A 122 -4.29 21.84 15.90
N GLU A 123 -3.48 22.17 14.90
CA GLU A 123 -3.60 23.39 14.11
C GLU A 123 -4.88 23.37 13.24
N SER A 124 -5.30 24.53 12.75
CA SER A 124 -6.45 24.66 11.83
C SER A 124 -6.27 23.81 10.57
N ASP A 125 -7.34 23.15 10.09
CA ASP A 125 -7.35 22.25 8.93
C ASP A 125 -6.43 21.01 9.03
N THR A 126 -5.96 20.68 10.23
CA THR A 126 -5.10 19.51 10.42
C THR A 126 -5.85 18.33 10.99
N ILE A 127 -5.38 17.13 10.61
CA ILE A 127 -5.85 15.86 11.15
C ILE A 127 -4.67 15.24 11.90
N CYS A 128 -4.78 15.17 13.21
CA CYS A 128 -3.75 14.59 14.08
C CYS A 128 -4.20 13.24 14.62
N VAL A 129 -3.28 12.28 14.67
CA VAL A 129 -3.52 10.92 15.17
C VAL A 129 -2.47 10.56 16.23
N SER A 130 -2.89 9.80 17.25
CA SER A 130 -1.94 9.24 18.24
C SER A 130 -1.02 8.17 17.63
N GLY A 131 0.11 7.89 18.28
CA GLY A 131 1.02 6.80 17.88
C GLY A 131 0.35 5.43 17.80
N VAL A 132 -0.45 5.06 18.79
CA VAL A 132 -1.21 3.78 18.78
C VAL A 132 -2.14 3.69 17.57
N PHE A 133 -2.78 4.80 17.20
CA PHE A 133 -3.63 4.86 16.01
C PHE A 133 -2.80 4.71 14.73
N PHE A 134 -1.70 5.44 14.62
CA PHE A 134 -0.76 5.37 13.50
C PHE A 134 -0.21 3.96 13.29
N ASP A 135 0.25 3.29 14.36
CA ASP A 135 0.83 1.94 14.29
C ASP A 135 -0.16 0.90 13.75
N ASN A 136 -1.45 1.08 14.02
CA ASN A 136 -2.52 0.22 13.51
C ASN A 136 -2.84 0.43 12.03
N ILE A 137 -2.53 1.61 11.47
CA ILE A 137 -2.93 1.96 10.09
C ILE A 137 -1.76 2.08 9.12
N ARG A 138 -0.52 2.30 9.59
CA ARG A 138 0.64 2.62 8.75
C ARG A 138 0.92 1.61 7.64
N ARG A 139 0.58 0.32 7.85
CA ARG A 139 0.76 -0.73 6.83
C ARG A 139 -0.36 -0.77 5.79
N ASN A 140 -1.51 -0.12 6.00
CA ASN A 140 -2.70 -0.24 5.15
C ASN A 140 -3.36 1.10 4.74
N SER A 141 -2.86 2.24 5.24
CA SER A 141 -3.46 3.57 5.09
C SER A 141 -3.02 4.27 3.81
N PRO A 142 -3.91 4.78 2.93
CA PRO A 142 -3.52 5.49 1.70
C PRO A 142 -2.93 6.91 1.94
N PHE A 143 -2.53 7.24 3.16
CA PHE A 143 -2.12 8.58 3.57
C PHE A 143 -0.65 8.63 4.03
N ALA A 144 -0.01 9.76 3.75
CA ALA A 144 1.28 10.14 4.29
C ALA A 144 1.13 11.01 5.53
N PHE A 145 2.16 11.00 6.38
CA PHE A 145 2.16 11.71 7.65
C PHE A 145 3.44 12.52 7.85
N ASP A 146 3.34 13.49 8.75
CA ASP A 146 4.48 14.11 9.43
C ASP A 146 4.51 13.60 10.88
N ASP A 147 5.70 13.29 11.39
CA ASP A 147 5.90 12.98 12.80
C ASP A 147 6.09 14.28 13.60
N LEU A 148 5.17 14.58 14.51
CA LEU A 148 5.22 15.77 15.35
C LEU A 148 5.94 15.54 16.69
N GLY A 149 6.48 14.33 16.89
CA GLY A 149 7.18 13.91 18.09
C GLY A 149 6.25 13.64 19.28
N GLU A 150 6.88 13.46 20.45
CA GLU A 150 6.17 13.29 21.72
C GLU A 150 5.60 14.63 22.23
N ARG A 151 4.34 14.60 22.65
CA ARG A 151 3.61 15.76 23.18
C ARG A 151 3.04 15.45 24.56
N HIS A 152 3.21 16.38 25.49
CA HIS A 152 2.56 16.35 26.80
C HIS A 152 1.20 17.04 26.68
N LEU A 153 0.15 16.24 26.55
CA LEU A 153 -1.21 16.77 26.47
C LEU A 153 -1.74 17.07 27.88
N LYS A 154 -2.58 18.11 27.98
CA LYS A 154 -3.16 18.54 29.26
C LYS A 154 -3.86 17.38 29.97
N ASN A 155 -3.50 17.18 31.24
CA ASN A 155 -4.06 16.15 32.13
C ASN A 155 -3.78 14.69 31.71
N LEU A 156 -2.77 14.45 30.88
CA LEU A 156 -2.21 13.11 30.67
C LEU A 156 -0.86 13.00 31.38
N SER A 157 -0.62 11.88 32.07
CA SER A 157 0.59 11.65 32.85
C SER A 157 1.80 11.27 32.00
N GLU A 158 1.57 10.66 30.83
CA GLU A 158 2.62 10.19 29.92
C GLU A 158 2.55 10.98 28.60
N PRO A 159 3.71 11.29 27.98
CA PRO A 159 3.74 11.88 26.66
C PRO A 159 3.19 10.90 25.62
N ILE A 160 2.50 11.44 24.61
CA ILE A 160 1.99 10.67 23.48
C ILE A 160 2.65 11.18 22.21
N ARG A 161 3.15 10.27 21.37
CA ARG A 161 3.65 10.61 20.04
C ARG A 161 2.49 10.95 19.10
N ILE A 162 2.59 12.05 18.37
CA ILE A 162 1.52 12.55 17.49
C ILE A 162 2.01 12.57 16.05
N TYR A 163 1.14 12.14 15.14
CA TYR A 163 1.36 12.21 13.70
C TYR A 163 0.29 13.09 13.06
N ARG A 164 0.69 13.95 12.12
CA ARG A 164 -0.22 14.78 11.33
C ARG A 164 -0.38 14.21 9.94
N LEU A 165 -1.61 14.02 9.48
CA LEU A 165 -1.87 13.64 8.09
C LEU A 165 -1.41 14.79 7.17
N ARG A 166 -0.51 14.46 6.23
CA ARG A 166 0.06 15.39 5.27
C ARG A 166 -0.74 15.40 3.96
N ASP A 167 -0.77 14.28 3.26
CA ASP A 167 -1.42 14.13 1.94
C ASP A 167 -1.74 12.66 1.62
N GLU A 168 -2.47 12.42 0.52
CA GLU A 168 -2.57 11.06 -0.06
C GLU A 168 -1.21 10.62 -0.63
N VAL A 169 -0.84 9.36 -0.41
CA VAL A 169 0.38 8.79 -1.01
C VAL A 169 0.22 8.65 -2.52
N ASN A 170 1.32 8.78 -3.26
CA ASN A 170 1.31 8.59 -4.72
C ASN A 170 0.96 7.15 -5.13
N ARG A 171 1.52 6.16 -4.42
CA ARG A 171 1.30 4.72 -4.68
C ARG A 171 1.44 3.97 -3.37
N PHE A 172 0.37 3.34 -2.90
CA PHE A 172 0.45 2.58 -1.66
C PHE A 172 0.84 1.12 -1.95
N ARG A 173 2.02 0.72 -1.45
CA ARG A 173 2.65 -0.59 -1.78
C ARG A 173 2.00 -1.78 -1.10
N LEU A 174 1.27 -1.57 0.00
CA LEU A 174 0.74 -2.64 0.86
C LEU A 174 -0.80 -2.77 0.85
N GLN A 175 -1.50 -1.92 0.10
CA GLN A 175 -2.96 -1.83 0.18
C GLN A 175 -3.57 -2.76 -0.84
N SER A 176 -4.01 -3.90 -0.35
CA SER A 176 -4.81 -4.85 -1.10
C SER A 176 -6.18 -4.24 -1.36
N ALA A 177 -6.66 -4.28 -2.60
CA ALA A 177 -8.07 -4.01 -2.83
C ALA A 177 -8.82 -5.27 -2.39
N PRO A 178 -9.81 -5.19 -1.50
CA PRO A 178 -10.79 -6.25 -1.40
C PRO A 178 -11.68 -6.17 -2.65
N THR A 179 -11.13 -6.55 -3.81
CA THR A 179 -11.86 -6.54 -5.08
C THR A 179 -12.72 -7.79 -5.14
N ARG A 180 -13.81 -7.77 -4.35
CA ARG A 180 -14.72 -8.89 -4.11
C ARG A 180 -14.00 -10.08 -3.45
N VAL A 181 -14.55 -10.54 -2.34
CA VAL A 181 -14.45 -11.96 -1.99
C VAL A 181 -15.09 -12.70 -3.16
N GLN A 182 -14.30 -13.10 -4.15
CA GLN A 182 -14.79 -13.88 -5.28
C GLN A 182 -15.08 -15.28 -4.76
N ALA A 183 -16.15 -15.89 -5.28
CA ALA A 183 -16.58 -17.23 -4.93
C ALA A 183 -15.42 -18.22 -5.03
N ALA A 184 -15.45 -19.27 -4.18
CA ALA A 184 -14.42 -20.31 -4.07
C ALA A 184 -13.82 -20.63 -5.44
N SER A 185 -12.54 -20.30 -5.62
CA SER A 185 -11.82 -20.62 -6.85
C SER A 185 -11.59 -22.13 -6.89
N GLU A 186 -11.78 -22.76 -8.04
CA GLU A 186 -11.40 -24.16 -8.20
C GLU A 186 -9.91 -24.31 -7.86
N LYS A 187 -9.62 -25.23 -6.94
CA LYS A 187 -8.24 -25.43 -6.48
C LYS A 187 -7.38 -25.90 -7.63
N ARG A 188 -6.34 -25.14 -7.93
CA ARG A 188 -5.38 -25.50 -8.96
C ARG A 188 -4.54 -26.69 -8.47
N PRO A 189 -4.33 -27.75 -9.26
CA PRO A 189 -3.72 -28.99 -8.76
C PRO A 189 -2.25 -28.83 -8.31
N CYS A 190 -1.47 -27.98 -8.97
CA CYS A 190 -0.08 -27.66 -8.62
C CYS A 190 0.00 -26.22 -8.09
N SER A 191 -0.46 -26.00 -6.87
CA SER A 191 -0.59 -24.65 -6.30
C SER A 191 -0.30 -24.57 -4.82
N ILE A 192 0.28 -23.45 -4.39
CA ILE A 192 0.68 -23.22 -3.01
C ILE A 192 0.42 -21.76 -2.60
N ALA A 193 -0.03 -21.54 -1.36
CA ALA A 193 0.07 -20.24 -0.70
C ALA A 193 1.11 -20.30 0.42
N VAL A 194 2.02 -19.34 0.46
CA VAL A 194 2.93 -19.15 1.59
C VAL A 194 2.32 -18.09 2.49
N MET A 195 1.96 -18.47 3.72
CA MET A 195 1.35 -17.56 4.68
C MET A 195 2.42 -16.74 5.40
N PRO A 196 2.12 -15.52 5.87
CA PRO A 196 3.08 -14.71 6.63
C PRO A 196 3.61 -15.48 7.83
N PHE A 197 4.93 -15.63 7.90
CA PHE A 197 5.55 -16.33 9.02
C PHE A 197 5.37 -15.54 10.31
N ARG A 198 5.16 -16.26 11.40
CA ARG A 198 5.02 -15.64 12.74
C ARG A 198 6.36 -15.64 13.46
N VAL A 199 6.63 -14.60 14.24
CA VAL A 199 7.78 -14.60 15.14
C VAL A 199 7.46 -15.43 16.38
N MET A 200 8.29 -16.43 16.70
CA MET A 200 8.07 -17.24 17.91
C MET A 200 8.29 -16.37 19.16
N GLY A 201 7.22 -16.14 19.92
CA GLY A 201 7.25 -15.30 21.12
C GLY A 201 6.86 -13.84 20.90
N GLY A 202 6.55 -13.42 19.66
CA GLY A 202 5.97 -12.10 19.37
C GLY A 202 6.93 -10.91 19.43
N ASP A 203 8.23 -11.14 19.26
CA ASP A 203 9.24 -10.08 19.20
C ASP A 203 9.12 -9.28 17.88
N GLU A 204 8.55 -8.07 17.94
CA GLU A 204 8.31 -7.22 16.76
C GLU A 204 9.60 -6.83 16.04
N ASP A 205 10.73 -6.74 16.74
CA ASP A 205 12.03 -6.41 16.16
C ASP A 205 12.50 -7.48 15.16
N GLN A 206 11.88 -8.67 15.15
CA GLN A 206 12.17 -9.75 14.21
C GLN A 206 11.08 -9.95 13.16
N LEU A 207 10.06 -9.09 13.12
CA LEU A 207 8.99 -9.21 12.14
C LEU A 207 9.52 -9.07 10.71
N PHE A 208 10.49 -8.16 10.49
CA PHE A 208 11.16 -8.00 9.20
C PHE A 208 11.79 -9.30 8.69
N LEU A 209 12.32 -10.14 9.59
CA LEU A 209 12.93 -11.43 9.24
C LEU A 209 11.86 -12.46 8.87
N ALA A 210 10.75 -12.49 9.61
CA ALA A 210 9.63 -13.39 9.33
C ALA A 210 8.96 -13.06 7.99
N GLU A 211 8.63 -11.80 7.77
CA GLU A 211 8.06 -11.34 6.50
C GLU A 211 9.07 -11.49 5.35
N GLY A 212 10.34 -11.17 5.58
CA GLY A 212 11.39 -11.30 4.57
C GLY A 212 11.64 -12.75 4.14
N LEU A 213 11.63 -13.70 5.08
CA LEU A 213 11.75 -15.13 4.75
C LEU A 213 10.49 -15.67 4.05
N THR A 214 9.31 -15.14 4.38
CA THR A 214 8.07 -15.45 3.66
C THR A 214 8.21 -15.05 2.19
N ASP A 215 8.71 -13.84 1.93
CA ASP A 215 8.91 -13.34 0.56
C ASP A 215 9.96 -14.12 -0.21
N GLU A 216 11.06 -14.42 0.47
CA GLU A 216 12.16 -15.21 -0.09
C GLU A 216 11.64 -16.57 -0.61
N LEU A 217 10.78 -17.24 0.15
CA LEU A 217 10.15 -18.49 -0.29
C LEU A 217 9.14 -18.29 -1.44
N ILE A 218 8.33 -17.22 -1.41
CA ILE A 218 7.39 -16.89 -2.50
C ILE A 218 8.17 -16.68 -3.80
N VAL A 219 9.23 -15.87 -3.76
CA VAL A 219 10.08 -15.54 -4.91
C VAL A 219 10.74 -16.79 -5.48
N GLU A 220 11.35 -17.63 -4.65
CA GLU A 220 12.03 -18.84 -5.13
C GLU A 220 11.05 -19.90 -5.66
N LEU A 221 9.86 -20.03 -5.06
CA LEU A 221 8.80 -20.91 -5.59
C LEU A 221 8.18 -20.38 -6.89
N ALA A 222 8.13 -19.06 -7.11
CA ALA A 222 7.54 -18.45 -8.31
C ALA A 222 8.36 -18.71 -9.59
N ARG A 223 9.58 -19.26 -9.46
CA ARG A 223 10.48 -19.63 -10.57
C ARG A 223 10.11 -20.95 -11.26
N PHE A 224 9.18 -21.72 -10.66
CA PHE A 224 8.68 -22.97 -11.25
C PHE A 224 7.49 -22.67 -12.18
N ARG A 225 7.68 -22.88 -13.48
CA ARG A 225 6.70 -22.51 -14.52
C ARG A 225 5.31 -23.14 -14.36
N ARG A 226 5.25 -24.33 -13.77
CA ARG A 226 4.01 -25.09 -13.58
C ARG A 226 3.47 -24.99 -12.14
N LEU A 227 4.18 -24.30 -11.26
CA LEU A 227 3.73 -24.07 -9.89
C LEU A 227 3.00 -22.74 -9.84
N PHE A 228 1.73 -22.80 -9.46
CA PHE A 228 1.01 -21.61 -9.05
C PHE A 228 1.41 -21.24 -7.63
N VAL A 229 1.87 -20.02 -7.42
CA VAL A 229 2.17 -19.48 -6.09
C VAL A 229 1.24 -18.31 -5.86
N SER A 230 0.43 -18.37 -4.80
CA SER A 230 -0.37 -17.22 -4.38
C SER A 230 0.56 -16.06 -4.05
N SER A 231 0.17 -14.84 -4.44
CA SER A 231 0.99 -13.68 -4.19
C SER A 231 1.14 -13.37 -2.69
N ARG A 232 2.16 -12.56 -2.39
CA ARG A 232 2.32 -11.94 -1.07
C ARG A 232 1.07 -11.16 -0.65
N SER A 233 0.55 -10.26 -1.49
CA SER A 233 -0.62 -9.42 -1.15
C SER A 233 -1.81 -10.26 -0.71
N ALA A 234 -2.11 -11.34 -1.45
CA ALA A 234 -3.22 -12.22 -1.13
C ALA A 234 -3.04 -12.91 0.23
N SER A 235 -1.86 -13.53 0.44
CA SER A 235 -1.54 -14.23 1.70
C SER A 235 -1.60 -13.30 2.90
N PHE A 236 -1.09 -12.07 2.77
CA PHE A 236 -1.10 -11.08 3.85
C PHE A 236 -2.51 -10.54 4.13
N ALA A 237 -3.30 -10.27 3.09
CA ALA A 237 -4.66 -9.75 3.23
C ALA A 237 -5.59 -10.66 4.04
N ILE A 238 -5.38 -11.98 4.00
CA ILE A 238 -6.21 -12.97 4.71
C ILE A 238 -5.55 -13.56 5.97
N SER A 239 -4.35 -13.10 6.32
CA SER A 239 -3.59 -13.66 7.46
C SER A 239 -4.18 -13.36 8.85
N GLY A 240 -5.17 -12.46 8.93
CA GLY A 240 -5.88 -12.14 10.16
C GLY A 240 -6.63 -13.35 10.74
N ASN A 241 -6.47 -13.58 12.05
CA ASN A 241 -7.20 -14.57 12.86
C ASN A 241 -6.82 -16.06 12.69
N GLY A 242 -5.67 -16.39 12.09
CA GLY A 242 -5.19 -17.77 12.06
C GLY A 242 -6.17 -18.72 11.36
N LEU A 243 -6.55 -18.34 10.14
CA LEU A 243 -7.48 -19.10 9.31
C LEU A 243 -7.05 -20.56 9.14
N ASP A 244 -8.03 -21.46 9.17
CA ASP A 244 -7.86 -22.86 8.80
C ASP A 244 -7.27 -22.98 7.38
N PRO A 245 -6.20 -23.77 7.17
CA PRO A 245 -5.64 -24.04 5.84
C PRO A 245 -6.67 -24.46 4.78
N VAL A 246 -7.74 -25.17 5.16
CA VAL A 246 -8.83 -25.52 4.23
C VAL A 246 -9.49 -24.26 3.67
N ARG A 247 -9.82 -23.31 4.57
CA ARG A 247 -10.44 -22.03 4.22
C ARG A 247 -9.50 -21.15 3.41
N VAL A 248 -8.20 -21.15 3.73
CA VAL A 248 -7.19 -20.47 2.92
C VAL A 248 -7.17 -21.04 1.49
N GLY A 249 -7.23 -22.37 1.36
CA GLY A 249 -7.30 -23.04 0.06
C GLY A 249 -8.51 -22.65 -0.77
N GLU A 250 -9.68 -22.49 -0.15
CA GLU A 250 -10.90 -22.00 -0.82
C GLU A 250 -10.79 -20.56 -1.28
N LEU A 251 -10.24 -19.68 -0.43
CA LEU A 251 -10.13 -18.24 -0.71
C LEU A 251 -9.09 -17.96 -1.81
N LEU A 252 -7.97 -18.66 -1.80
CA LEU A 252 -6.86 -18.42 -2.74
C LEU A 252 -6.85 -19.39 -3.93
N GLY A 253 -7.74 -20.39 -3.94
CA GLY A 253 -7.77 -21.42 -5.00
C GLY A 253 -6.52 -22.30 -5.01
N VAL A 254 -5.93 -22.56 -3.84
CA VAL A 254 -4.68 -23.32 -3.70
C VAL A 254 -4.90 -24.68 -3.07
N ARG A 255 -4.14 -25.68 -3.51
CA ARG A 255 -4.15 -27.05 -3.00
C ARG A 255 -3.27 -27.22 -1.77
N TYR A 256 -2.23 -26.41 -1.64
CA TYR A 256 -1.33 -26.46 -0.50
C TYR A 256 -1.18 -25.10 0.18
N VAL A 257 -0.98 -25.12 1.49
CA VAL A 257 -0.68 -23.94 2.30
C VAL A 257 0.58 -24.22 3.10
N LEU A 258 1.57 -23.33 2.99
CA LEU A 258 2.79 -23.35 3.76
C LEU A 258 2.69 -22.32 4.89
N GLU A 259 2.70 -22.81 6.12
CA GLU A 259 2.78 -21.98 7.32
C GLU A 259 4.17 -22.09 7.94
N GLY A 260 4.62 -21.01 8.56
CA GLY A 260 5.94 -20.96 9.16
C GLY A 260 6.03 -20.11 10.43
N GLN A 261 7.01 -20.45 11.25
CA GLN A 261 7.41 -19.66 12.41
C GLN A 261 8.92 -19.49 12.42
N VAL A 262 9.40 -18.30 12.76
CA VAL A 262 10.83 -17.99 12.84
C VAL A 262 11.20 -17.39 14.19
N ARG A 263 12.41 -17.68 14.65
CA ARG A 263 13.04 -16.96 15.74
C ARG A 263 14.54 -16.97 15.57
N LYS A 264 15.16 -15.80 15.64
CA LYS A 264 16.61 -15.63 15.69
C LYS A 264 17.02 -15.28 17.11
N ILE A 265 18.05 -15.96 17.62
CA ILE A 265 18.71 -15.65 18.88
C ILE A 265 20.21 -15.61 18.59
N ALA A 266 20.81 -14.43 18.71
CA ALA A 266 22.18 -14.20 18.28
C ALA A 266 22.40 -14.70 16.84
N ASP A 267 23.29 -15.67 16.66
CA ASP A 267 23.63 -16.26 15.36
C ASP A 267 22.84 -17.56 15.04
N GLN A 268 21.89 -17.96 15.88
CA GLN A 268 21.09 -19.15 15.65
C GLN A 268 19.69 -18.78 15.19
N ILE A 269 19.26 -19.37 14.08
CA ILE A 269 17.90 -19.25 13.58
C ILE A 269 17.15 -20.57 13.78
N ARG A 270 15.93 -20.46 14.30
CA ARG A 270 14.98 -21.57 14.42
C ARG A 270 13.82 -21.32 13.50
N ILE A 271 13.48 -22.30 12.68
CA ILE A 271 12.36 -22.23 11.75
C ILE A 271 11.55 -23.52 11.88
N ASN A 272 10.24 -23.36 12.00
CA ASN A 272 9.28 -24.45 11.88
C ASN A 272 8.46 -24.20 10.63
N LEU A 273 8.34 -25.18 9.74
CA LEU A 273 7.49 -25.13 8.56
C LEU A 273 6.48 -26.27 8.58
N THR A 274 5.26 -25.99 8.10
CA THR A 274 4.21 -26.97 7.91
C THR A 274 3.56 -26.74 6.55
N LEU A 275 3.57 -27.76 5.70
CA LEU A 275 2.87 -27.80 4.42
C LEU A 275 1.62 -28.66 4.58
N THR A 276 0.46 -28.04 4.38
CA THR A 276 -0.85 -28.65 4.57
C THR A 276 -1.59 -28.70 3.24
N GLU A 277 -2.15 -29.87 2.92
CA GLU A 277 -3.08 -30.06 1.80
C GLU A 277 -4.47 -29.54 2.20
N THR A 278 -5.12 -28.76 1.33
CA THR A 278 -6.30 -27.97 1.70
C THR A 278 -7.64 -28.66 1.45
N GLU A 279 -7.69 -29.79 0.74
CA GLU A 279 -8.92 -30.60 0.55
C GLU A 279 -9.36 -31.25 1.86
N GLY A 280 -8.43 -31.86 2.59
CA GLY A 280 -8.69 -32.52 3.88
C GLY A 280 -8.06 -31.85 5.09
N GLY A 281 -7.22 -30.82 4.90
CA GLY A 281 -6.45 -30.21 5.98
C GLY A 281 -5.30 -31.08 6.49
N SER A 282 -4.87 -32.08 5.70
CA SER A 282 -3.82 -33.02 6.12
C SER A 282 -2.43 -32.40 5.95
N VAL A 283 -1.61 -32.46 7.00
CA VAL A 283 -0.19 -32.11 6.91
C VAL A 283 0.54 -33.14 6.06
N VAL A 284 1.10 -32.71 4.92
CA VAL A 284 1.82 -33.57 3.97
C VAL A 284 3.32 -33.51 4.17
N TRP A 285 3.83 -32.41 4.73
CA TRP A 285 5.24 -32.25 5.06
C TRP A 285 5.40 -31.23 6.20
N SER A 286 6.39 -31.44 7.05
CA SER A 286 6.78 -30.50 8.09
C SER A 286 8.28 -30.60 8.31
N ASP A 287 8.93 -29.49 8.58
CA ASP A 287 10.35 -29.46 8.94
C ASP A 287 10.58 -28.50 10.11
N LYS A 288 11.61 -28.82 10.90
CA LYS A 288 12.03 -28.02 12.04
C LYS A 288 13.55 -27.98 12.07
N ILE A 289 14.09 -26.77 11.98
CA ILE A 289 15.52 -26.55 12.01
C ILE A 289 15.93 -25.62 13.15
N ALA A 290 17.15 -25.83 13.63
CA ALA A 290 17.91 -24.91 14.46
C ALA A 290 19.34 -24.92 13.91
N ARG A 291 19.74 -23.82 13.27
CA ARG A 291 21.00 -23.73 12.52
C ARG A 291 21.65 -22.35 12.69
N PRO A 292 22.96 -22.22 12.39
CA PRO A 292 23.58 -20.91 12.19
C PRO A 292 22.83 -20.09 11.13
N PHE A 293 22.73 -18.78 11.34
CA PHE A 293 22.09 -17.87 10.39
C PHE A 293 22.82 -17.83 9.05
N SER A 294 24.14 -18.10 9.06
CA SER A 294 24.97 -18.27 7.87
C SER A 294 24.50 -19.39 6.92
N GLU A 295 23.78 -20.41 7.41
CA GLU A 295 23.28 -21.53 6.61
C GLU A 295 21.83 -21.34 6.12
N LEU A 296 21.22 -20.16 6.36
CA LEU A 296 19.80 -19.94 6.07
C LEU A 296 19.46 -20.13 4.58
N LEU A 297 20.22 -19.50 3.68
CA LEU A 297 19.90 -19.51 2.25
C LEU A 297 20.11 -20.90 1.63
N ASP A 298 21.15 -21.64 2.06
CA ASP A 298 21.33 -23.04 1.67
C ASP A 298 20.15 -23.92 2.11
N TRP A 299 19.55 -23.61 3.25
CA TRP A 299 18.35 -24.30 3.72
C TRP A 299 17.11 -23.88 2.93
N VAL A 300 16.95 -22.59 2.58
CA VAL A 300 15.87 -22.12 1.72
C VAL A 300 15.89 -22.87 0.39
N ASP A 301 17.05 -22.96 -0.26
CA ASP A 301 17.22 -23.66 -1.55
C ASP A 301 16.76 -25.14 -1.48
N LYS A 302 17.19 -25.86 -0.45
CA LYS A 302 16.79 -27.27 -0.23
C LYS A 302 15.30 -27.40 0.08
N THR A 303 14.77 -26.45 0.85
CA THR A 303 13.36 -26.41 1.25
C THR A 303 12.46 -26.16 0.04
N VAL A 304 12.80 -25.19 -0.80
CA VAL A 304 12.08 -24.87 -2.05
C VAL A 304 12.02 -26.11 -2.96
N ALA A 305 13.15 -26.80 -3.15
CA ALA A 305 13.18 -28.03 -3.95
C ALA A 305 12.30 -29.15 -3.36
N THR A 306 12.31 -29.30 -2.03
CA THR A 306 11.51 -30.32 -1.32
C THR A 306 10.01 -30.01 -1.41
N ILE A 307 9.63 -28.75 -1.20
CA ILE A 307 8.25 -28.28 -1.32
C ILE A 307 7.76 -28.48 -2.75
N ALA A 308 8.53 -28.03 -3.74
CA ALA A 308 8.17 -28.22 -5.14
C ALA A 308 7.96 -29.70 -5.48
N ALA A 309 8.89 -30.59 -5.10
CA ALA A 309 8.76 -32.03 -5.31
C ALA A 309 7.50 -32.61 -4.64
N THR A 310 7.16 -32.14 -3.44
CA THR A 310 5.96 -32.57 -2.71
C THR A 310 4.68 -32.09 -3.40
N VAL A 311 4.65 -30.83 -3.86
CA VAL A 311 3.48 -30.26 -4.54
C VAL A 311 3.25 -30.89 -5.92
N PHE A 312 4.31 -31.13 -6.69
CA PHE A 312 4.22 -31.79 -8.00
C PHE A 312 3.97 -33.30 -7.90
N GLY A 313 4.38 -33.95 -6.81
CA GLY A 313 4.33 -35.40 -6.63
C GLY A 313 5.34 -36.19 -7.48
N ARG A 314 5.94 -35.59 -8.52
CA ARG A 314 7.02 -36.15 -9.36
C ARG A 314 8.05 -35.07 -9.68
N MET A 315 9.34 -35.38 -9.47
CA MET A 315 10.43 -34.41 -9.69
C MET A 315 10.59 -33.98 -11.15
N GLU A 316 10.26 -34.84 -12.10
CA GLU A 316 10.35 -34.58 -13.55
C GLU A 316 9.41 -33.45 -14.00
N ASP A 317 8.33 -33.22 -13.24
CA ASP A 317 7.36 -32.14 -13.50
C ASP A 317 7.82 -30.79 -12.91
N ALA A 318 8.83 -30.79 -12.03
CA ALA A 318 9.35 -29.63 -11.31
C ALA A 318 10.41 -28.86 -12.12
N SER A 319 10.11 -28.52 -13.37
CA SER A 319 11.02 -27.72 -14.22
C SER A 319 11.10 -26.28 -13.69
N MET A 320 12.21 -25.96 -13.03
CA MET A 320 12.58 -24.60 -12.62
C MET A 320 13.26 -23.86 -13.78
N ILE A 321 13.17 -22.54 -13.79
CA ILE A 321 14.04 -21.71 -14.64
C ILE A 321 15.50 -21.92 -14.21
N THR A 322 16.36 -22.34 -15.15
CA THR A 322 17.78 -22.65 -14.87
C THR A 322 18.58 -21.44 -14.40
N ALA A 323 18.25 -20.24 -14.92
CA ALA A 323 18.85 -19.00 -14.48
C ALA A 323 18.50 -18.73 -13.01
N ARG A 324 19.51 -18.58 -12.16
CA ARG A 324 19.41 -18.33 -10.72
C ARG A 324 19.97 -16.97 -10.40
N ARG A 325 19.29 -16.23 -9.52
CA ARG A 325 19.86 -15.05 -8.89
C ARG A 325 21.08 -15.44 -8.05
N LYS A 326 22.02 -14.53 -7.91
CA LYS A 326 23.19 -14.68 -7.05
C LYS A 326 22.78 -14.41 -5.61
N LEU A 327 23.11 -15.36 -4.73
CA LEU A 327 22.92 -15.19 -3.30
C LEU A 327 24.00 -14.22 -2.75
N PRO A 328 23.70 -13.45 -1.69
CA PRO A 328 24.71 -12.65 -1.00
C PRO A 328 25.80 -13.55 -0.40
N GLU A 329 27.02 -13.06 -0.41
CA GLU A 329 28.17 -13.70 0.25
C GLU A 329 28.16 -13.39 1.77
N ASN A 330 27.49 -12.32 2.19
CA ASN A 330 27.40 -11.88 3.58
C ASN A 330 25.96 -11.89 4.11
N MET A 331 25.66 -12.76 5.07
CA MET A 331 24.33 -12.84 5.67
C MET A 331 23.94 -11.62 6.50
N THR A 332 24.90 -10.81 6.97
CA THR A 332 24.57 -9.52 7.59
C THR A 332 24.07 -8.53 6.53
N ALA A 333 24.64 -8.56 5.31
CA ALA A 333 24.12 -7.78 4.19
C ALA A 333 22.71 -8.23 3.78
N PHE A 334 22.45 -9.54 3.82
CA PHE A 334 21.09 -10.08 3.65
C PHE A 334 20.11 -9.53 4.71
N GLU A 335 20.47 -9.55 5.99
CA GLU A 335 19.63 -8.96 7.05
C GLU A 335 19.37 -7.48 6.82
N CYS A 336 20.39 -6.71 6.41
CA CYS A 336 20.24 -5.30 6.05
C CYS A 336 19.29 -5.11 4.86
N LEU A 337 19.35 -5.96 3.82
CA LEU A 337 18.41 -5.90 2.69
C LEU A 337 16.97 -6.08 3.18
N LEU A 338 16.70 -7.08 4.02
CA LEU A 338 15.35 -7.35 4.52
C LEU A 338 14.80 -6.18 5.35
N ARG A 339 15.63 -5.57 6.22
CA ARG A 339 15.25 -4.35 6.96
C ARG A 339 14.96 -3.19 6.02
N GLY A 340 15.82 -3.00 5.02
CA GLY A 340 15.63 -1.96 4.00
C GLY A 340 14.33 -2.14 3.23
N ILE A 341 13.95 -3.36 2.87
CA ILE A 341 12.69 -3.67 2.19
C ILE A 341 11.48 -3.38 3.10
N ASP A 342 11.54 -3.74 4.39
CA ASP A 342 10.45 -3.43 5.34
C ASP A 342 10.26 -1.91 5.48
N CYS A 343 11.35 -1.15 5.62
CA CYS A 343 11.29 0.32 5.60
C CYS A 343 10.75 0.84 4.26
N HIS A 344 11.24 0.33 3.13
CA HIS A 344 10.82 0.77 1.79
C HIS A 344 9.31 0.64 1.56
N ARG A 345 8.67 -0.39 2.14
CA ARG A 345 7.21 -0.56 2.06
C ARG A 345 6.43 0.57 2.71
N LEU A 346 7.01 1.21 3.73
CA LEU A 346 6.43 2.34 4.47
C LEU A 346 6.96 3.69 3.97
N GLY A 347 7.84 3.72 2.97
CA GLY A 347 8.47 4.95 2.45
C GLY A 347 7.49 6.02 1.94
N GLY A 348 6.32 5.61 1.45
CA GLY A 348 5.25 6.55 1.08
C GLY A 348 4.51 7.13 2.28
N VAL A 349 4.53 6.46 3.44
CA VAL A 349 3.79 6.82 4.66
C VAL A 349 4.54 7.87 5.46
N LEU A 350 5.83 7.65 5.68
CA LEU A 350 6.75 8.63 6.25
C LEU A 350 8.01 8.67 5.38
N GLU A 351 8.45 9.88 5.04
CA GLU A 351 9.68 10.07 4.26
C GLU A 351 10.90 9.45 4.97
N GLU A 352 10.94 9.49 6.31
CA GLU A 352 12.01 8.88 7.10
C GLU A 352 12.16 7.38 6.81
N TYR A 353 11.09 6.65 6.50
CA TYR A 353 11.20 5.24 6.15
C TYR A 353 11.93 5.03 4.81
N SER A 354 11.77 5.93 3.83
CA SER A 354 12.57 5.89 2.60
C SER A 354 14.05 6.20 2.89
N ARG A 355 14.33 7.15 3.79
CA ARG A 355 15.70 7.45 4.23
C ARG A 355 16.35 6.27 4.95
N GLU A 356 15.63 5.65 5.88
CA GLU A 356 16.08 4.43 6.58
C GLU A 356 16.31 3.27 5.61
N ALA A 357 15.41 3.07 4.65
CA ALA A 357 15.60 2.05 3.61
C ALA A 357 16.91 2.26 2.84
N VAL A 358 17.19 3.50 2.38
CA VAL A 358 18.44 3.85 1.71
C VAL A 358 19.66 3.60 2.60
N LYS A 359 19.59 3.92 3.90
CA LYS A 359 20.68 3.64 4.86
C LYS A 359 20.94 2.13 4.98
N TRP A 360 19.89 1.32 5.12
CA TRP A 360 20.00 -0.14 5.18
C TRP A 360 20.58 -0.75 3.91
N PHE A 361 20.12 -0.31 2.73
CA PHE A 361 20.66 -0.79 1.46
C PHE A 361 22.11 -0.37 1.24
N THR A 362 22.47 0.85 1.63
CA THR A 362 23.87 1.31 1.62
C THR A 362 24.73 0.44 2.52
N ARG A 363 24.25 0.10 3.72
CA ARG A 363 24.97 -0.79 4.63
C ARG A 363 25.12 -2.21 4.06
N ALA A 364 24.10 -2.72 3.37
CA ALA A 364 24.18 -4.01 2.69
C ALA A 364 25.28 -4.01 1.61
N ILE A 365 25.38 -2.95 0.81
CA ILE A 365 26.42 -2.77 -0.22
C ILE A 365 27.83 -2.68 0.40
N GLU A 366 28.00 -1.96 1.52
CA GLU A 366 29.28 -1.88 2.21
C GLU A 366 29.76 -3.25 2.74
N LEU A 367 28.81 -4.08 3.18
CA LEU A 367 29.07 -5.41 3.74
C LEU A 367 29.28 -6.47 2.66
N ASP A 368 28.64 -6.30 1.51
CA ASP A 368 28.73 -7.17 0.33
C ASP A 368 28.60 -6.33 -0.96
N PRO A 369 29.74 -5.84 -1.51
CA PRO A 369 29.75 -5.05 -2.73
C PRO A 369 29.27 -5.79 -3.97
N ASN A 370 29.17 -7.12 -3.93
CA ASN A 370 28.67 -7.94 -5.04
C ASN A 370 27.17 -8.22 -4.93
N TYR A 371 26.47 -7.63 -3.95
CA TYR A 371 25.05 -7.89 -3.72
C TYR A 371 24.14 -7.03 -4.61
N ALA A 372 23.88 -7.53 -5.82
CA ALA A 372 23.08 -6.87 -6.86
C ALA A 372 21.76 -6.25 -6.36
N ALA A 373 20.98 -7.04 -5.60
CA ALA A 373 19.67 -6.61 -5.10
C ALA A 373 19.74 -5.32 -4.27
N ALA A 374 20.79 -5.14 -3.47
CA ALA A 374 20.93 -3.97 -2.60
C ALA A 374 21.08 -2.66 -3.40
N TYR A 375 21.79 -2.69 -4.53
CA TYR A 375 21.90 -1.55 -5.44
C TYR A 375 20.56 -1.18 -6.07
N ALA A 376 19.84 -2.17 -6.63
CA ALA A 376 18.54 -1.93 -7.26
C ALA A 376 17.52 -1.38 -6.24
N TRP A 377 17.44 -1.99 -5.06
CA TRP A 377 16.53 -1.54 -4.01
C TRP A 377 16.90 -0.16 -3.43
N ARG A 378 18.20 0.17 -3.33
CA ARG A 378 18.64 1.52 -2.95
C ARG A 378 18.10 2.57 -3.90
N VAL A 379 18.23 2.36 -5.22
CA VAL A 379 17.69 3.26 -6.25
C VAL A 379 16.17 3.36 -6.13
N CYS A 380 15.48 2.22 -5.95
CA CYS A 380 14.03 2.21 -5.82
C CYS A 380 13.55 3.00 -4.58
N ALA A 381 14.22 2.85 -3.44
CA ALA A 381 13.90 3.62 -2.23
C ALA A 381 14.24 5.10 -2.35
N ALA A 382 15.39 5.42 -2.93
CA ALA A 382 15.79 6.80 -3.17
C ALA A 382 14.81 7.55 -4.08
N SER A 383 14.14 6.85 -5.01
CA SER A 383 13.17 7.46 -5.94
C SER A 383 11.95 8.10 -5.27
N ASP A 384 11.68 7.80 -4.00
CA ASP A 384 10.62 8.43 -3.21
C ASP A 384 11.09 9.72 -2.49
N LEU A 385 12.39 10.04 -2.53
CA LEU A 385 12.98 11.18 -1.82
C LEU A 385 13.10 12.43 -2.70
N PRO A 386 12.96 13.65 -2.12
CA PRO A 386 13.09 14.90 -2.87
C PRO A 386 14.45 15.11 -3.55
N GLU A 387 15.51 14.49 -3.04
CA GLU A 387 16.88 14.63 -3.56
C GLU A 387 17.22 13.66 -4.70
N PHE A 388 16.27 12.81 -5.10
CA PHE A 388 16.50 11.78 -6.11
C PHE A 388 17.04 12.37 -7.42
N SER A 389 18.10 11.74 -7.94
CA SER A 389 18.78 12.14 -9.16
C SER A 389 18.99 10.95 -10.08
N PHE A 390 18.44 11.01 -11.30
CA PHE A 390 18.64 9.97 -12.31
C PHE A 390 20.12 9.78 -12.66
N PRO A 391 20.90 10.84 -12.97
CA PRO A 391 22.32 10.67 -13.28
C PRO A 391 23.14 10.03 -12.16
N GLU A 392 22.82 10.32 -10.89
CA GLU A 392 23.53 9.75 -9.74
C GLU A 392 23.12 8.31 -9.44
N SER A 393 21.88 7.93 -9.77
CA SER A 393 21.34 6.59 -9.53
C SER A 393 21.61 5.61 -10.67
N GLU A 394 21.91 6.11 -11.88
CA GLU A 394 22.14 5.28 -13.06
C GLU A 394 23.35 4.31 -12.94
N PRO A 395 24.49 4.70 -12.32
CA PRO A 395 25.58 3.76 -12.06
C PRO A 395 25.14 2.57 -11.19
N ASP A 396 24.35 2.82 -10.15
CA ASP A 396 23.87 1.76 -9.24
C ASP A 396 22.96 0.76 -9.96
N ILE A 397 21.98 1.24 -10.73
CA ILE A 397 21.04 0.34 -11.41
C ILE A 397 21.74 -0.48 -12.50
N ARG A 398 22.70 0.12 -13.22
CA ARG A 398 23.53 -0.60 -14.19
C ARG A 398 24.38 -1.66 -13.49
N HIS A 399 25.03 -1.29 -12.39
CA HIS A 399 25.89 -2.19 -11.65
C HIS A 399 25.11 -3.38 -11.05
N ALA A 400 23.87 -3.16 -10.59
CA ALA A 400 22.99 -4.24 -10.14
C ALA A 400 22.79 -5.30 -11.23
N LEU A 401 22.51 -4.89 -12.47
CA LEU A 401 22.31 -5.81 -13.59
C LEU A 401 23.60 -6.45 -14.11
N GLU A 402 24.75 -5.77 -13.98
CA GLU A 402 26.08 -6.34 -14.27
C GLU A 402 26.45 -7.43 -13.27
N LEU A 403 26.18 -7.19 -11.98
CA LEU A 403 26.40 -8.15 -10.90
C LEU A 403 25.47 -9.35 -11.07
N ASP A 404 24.18 -9.13 -11.29
CA ASP A 404 23.22 -10.21 -11.46
C ASP A 404 22.10 -9.89 -12.48
N PRO A 405 22.24 -10.33 -13.74
CA PRO A 405 21.19 -10.18 -14.75
C PRO A 405 20.00 -11.15 -14.56
N CYS A 406 20.06 -12.04 -13.57
CA CYS A 406 19.02 -13.02 -13.25
C CYS A 406 18.17 -12.64 -12.03
N ASP A 407 18.40 -11.47 -11.43
CA ASP A 407 17.50 -10.92 -10.41
C ASP A 407 16.27 -10.29 -11.07
N ALA A 408 15.10 -10.89 -10.84
CA ALA A 408 13.84 -10.47 -11.44
C ALA A 408 13.41 -9.06 -10.97
N GLU A 409 13.67 -8.72 -9.70
CA GLU A 409 13.28 -7.45 -9.12
C GLU A 409 14.23 -6.33 -9.56
N ALA A 410 15.53 -6.62 -9.69
CA ALA A 410 16.49 -5.69 -10.29
C ALA A 410 16.09 -5.34 -11.73
N ASN A 411 15.72 -6.34 -12.54
CA ASN A 411 15.21 -6.12 -13.91
C ASN A 411 13.91 -5.31 -13.89
N ARG A 412 12.98 -5.56 -12.96
CA ARG A 412 11.72 -4.82 -12.82
C ARG A 412 11.95 -3.35 -12.41
N ILE A 413 12.87 -3.09 -11.48
CA ILE A 413 13.23 -1.74 -11.04
C ILE A 413 13.92 -1.00 -12.17
N ALA A 414 14.90 -1.63 -12.84
CA ALA A 414 15.60 -1.04 -13.98
C ALA A 414 14.66 -0.71 -15.14
N SER A 415 13.68 -1.58 -15.43
CA SER A 415 12.65 -1.31 -16.43
C SER A 415 11.88 -0.02 -16.15
N PHE A 416 11.45 0.19 -14.91
CA PHE A 416 10.74 1.41 -14.52
C PHE A 416 11.66 2.64 -14.52
N PHE A 417 12.93 2.48 -14.16
CA PHE A 417 13.93 3.54 -14.23
C PHE A 417 14.14 4.03 -15.67
N GLU A 418 14.31 3.12 -16.63
CA GLU A 418 14.46 3.45 -18.04
C GLU A 418 13.18 4.05 -18.66
N LEU A 419 11.99 3.59 -18.22
CA LEU A 419 10.72 4.21 -18.59
C LEU A 419 10.70 5.71 -18.22
N LEU A 420 11.11 6.05 -17.00
CA LEU A 420 11.10 7.44 -16.54
C LEU A 420 12.14 8.31 -17.26
N LYS A 421 13.26 7.73 -17.70
CA LYS A 421 14.24 8.36 -18.59
C LYS A 421 13.72 8.55 -20.03
N GLY A 422 12.69 7.79 -20.41
CA GLY A 422 12.11 7.81 -21.76
C GLY A 422 12.75 6.79 -22.72
N ASP A 423 13.56 5.86 -22.23
CA ASP A 423 14.06 4.73 -23.03
C ASP A 423 13.05 3.57 -22.98
N PHE A 424 12.00 3.73 -23.78
CA PHE A 424 10.86 2.80 -23.80
C PHE A 424 11.23 1.40 -24.29
N ASP A 425 12.18 1.28 -25.22
CA ASP A 425 12.58 -0.01 -25.80
C ASP A 425 13.42 -0.82 -24.82
N HIS A 426 14.34 -0.16 -24.10
CA HIS A 426 15.10 -0.82 -23.04
C HIS A 426 14.20 -1.19 -21.86
N ALA A 427 13.29 -0.30 -21.45
CA ALA A 427 12.28 -0.58 -20.43
C ALA A 427 11.46 -1.84 -20.77
N GLY A 428 11.03 -1.98 -22.04
CA GLY A 428 10.32 -3.15 -22.54
C GLY A 428 11.14 -4.44 -22.48
N THR A 429 12.44 -4.37 -22.77
CA THR A 429 13.34 -5.54 -22.71
C THR A 429 13.50 -6.03 -21.28
N LEU A 430 13.75 -5.11 -20.34
CA LEU A 430 13.94 -5.41 -18.92
C LEU A 430 12.67 -5.96 -18.26
N MET A 431 11.48 -5.43 -18.59
CA MET A 431 10.24 -5.96 -18.02
C MET A 431 9.97 -7.40 -18.46
N ARG A 432 10.23 -7.72 -19.73
CA ARG A 432 10.04 -9.08 -20.26
C ARG A 432 11.00 -10.03 -19.56
N ARG A 433 12.24 -9.59 -19.35
CA ARG A 433 13.23 -10.36 -18.60
C ARG A 433 12.79 -10.63 -17.15
N ALA A 434 12.24 -9.64 -16.45
CA ALA A 434 11.71 -9.83 -15.10
C ALA A 434 10.61 -10.91 -15.06
N MET A 435 9.65 -10.87 -16.00
CA MET A 435 8.58 -11.87 -16.10
C MET A 435 9.10 -13.27 -16.54
N GLU A 436 10.14 -13.33 -17.36
CA GLU A 436 10.77 -14.60 -17.73
C GLU A 436 11.46 -15.29 -16.54
N LEU A 437 12.01 -14.51 -15.61
CA LEU A 437 12.71 -15.00 -14.41
C LEU A 437 11.73 -15.46 -13.33
N ASN A 438 10.60 -14.76 -13.17
CA ASN A 438 9.54 -15.07 -12.20
C ASN A 438 8.14 -15.11 -12.87
N PRO A 439 7.80 -16.17 -13.61
CA PRO A 439 6.58 -16.25 -14.42
C PRO A 439 5.28 -16.36 -13.61
N SER A 440 5.36 -16.87 -12.38
CA SER A 440 4.21 -17.03 -11.47
C SER A 440 4.05 -15.88 -10.47
N ASP A 441 4.85 -14.81 -10.58
CA ASP A 441 4.80 -13.67 -9.67
C ASP A 441 3.77 -12.63 -10.15
N ALA A 442 2.63 -12.57 -9.46
CA ALA A 442 1.54 -11.63 -9.78
C ALA A 442 1.96 -10.17 -9.63
N TYR A 443 2.83 -9.86 -8.66
CA TYR A 443 3.28 -8.49 -8.39
C TYR A 443 4.19 -8.00 -9.52
N ILE A 444 5.19 -8.78 -9.91
CA ILE A 444 6.07 -8.46 -11.05
C ILE A 444 5.21 -8.28 -12.31
N LYS A 445 4.28 -9.20 -12.57
CA LYS A 445 3.41 -9.14 -13.75
C LYS A 445 2.56 -7.86 -13.79
N ALA A 446 1.90 -7.50 -12.69
CA ALA A 446 1.11 -6.28 -12.60
C ALA A 446 1.97 -5.00 -12.70
N ARG A 447 3.19 -5.01 -12.15
CA ARG A 447 4.14 -3.89 -12.32
C ARG A 447 4.63 -3.76 -13.76
N CYS A 448 4.85 -4.87 -14.45
CA CYS A 448 5.19 -4.88 -15.87
C CYS A 448 4.03 -4.37 -16.73
N ALA A 449 2.78 -4.70 -16.39
CA ALA A 449 1.59 -4.15 -17.06
C ALA A 449 1.56 -2.62 -17.02
N ALA A 450 1.85 -2.02 -15.86
CA ALA A 450 1.97 -0.57 -15.74
C ALA A 450 2.97 0.00 -16.76
N VAL A 451 4.16 -0.61 -16.89
CA VAL A 451 5.16 -0.18 -17.89
C VAL A 451 4.66 -0.40 -19.31
N SER A 452 4.00 -1.53 -19.61
CA SER A 452 3.42 -1.84 -20.94
C SER A 452 2.49 -0.73 -21.43
N THR A 453 1.64 -0.20 -20.55
CA THR A 453 0.76 0.94 -20.89
C THR A 453 1.56 2.14 -21.40
N PHE A 454 2.63 2.51 -20.71
CA PHE A 454 3.40 3.71 -21.05
C PHE A 454 4.35 3.52 -22.23
N ILE A 455 4.84 2.30 -22.50
CA ILE A 455 5.65 2.01 -23.69
C ILE A 455 4.80 1.84 -24.97
N GLY A 456 3.47 2.01 -24.88
CA GLY A 456 2.55 1.95 -26.02
C GLY A 456 1.94 0.56 -26.28
N GLU A 457 2.03 -0.36 -25.32
CA GLU A 457 1.51 -1.73 -25.40
C GLU A 457 0.32 -1.93 -24.43
N ALA A 458 -0.69 -1.06 -24.51
CA ALA A 458 -1.79 -1.05 -23.53
C ALA A 458 -2.69 -2.29 -23.59
N GLU A 459 -2.87 -2.92 -24.75
CA GLU A 459 -3.57 -4.21 -24.85
C GLU A 459 -2.78 -5.35 -24.19
N VAL A 460 -1.44 -5.29 -24.22
CA VAL A 460 -0.58 -6.22 -23.48
C VAL A 460 -0.74 -5.97 -21.99
N SER A 461 -0.78 -4.71 -21.56
CA SER A 461 -1.05 -4.33 -20.16
C SER A 461 -2.34 -4.97 -19.63
N LEU A 462 -3.46 -4.84 -20.35
CA LEU A 462 -4.73 -5.44 -19.94
C LEU A 462 -4.65 -6.97 -19.79
N LYS A 463 -3.99 -7.66 -20.72
CA LYS A 463 -3.76 -9.11 -20.62
C LYS A 463 -2.92 -9.49 -19.41
N LEU A 464 -1.83 -8.74 -19.16
CA LEU A 464 -0.97 -8.97 -18.01
C LEU A 464 -1.71 -8.73 -16.68
N LEU A 465 -2.61 -7.75 -16.63
CA LEU A 465 -3.46 -7.51 -15.46
C LEU A 465 -4.48 -8.64 -15.25
N ASP A 466 -5.08 -9.18 -16.32
CA ASP A 466 -5.97 -10.35 -16.23
C ASP A 466 -5.24 -11.59 -15.71
N GLU A 467 -4.03 -11.82 -16.22
CA GLU A 467 -3.17 -12.91 -15.74
C GLU A 467 -2.73 -12.70 -14.28
N ALA A 468 -2.40 -11.46 -13.89
CA ALA A 468 -2.04 -11.14 -12.52
C ALA A 468 -3.23 -11.31 -11.56
N GLU A 469 -4.44 -10.90 -11.96
CA GLU A 469 -5.69 -11.07 -11.19
C GLU A 469 -6.06 -12.56 -11.06
N ALA A 470 -5.76 -13.37 -12.08
CA ALA A 470 -5.89 -14.82 -11.99
C ALA A 470 -4.89 -15.44 -11.01
N LEU A 471 -3.66 -14.90 -10.92
CA LEU A 471 -2.64 -15.29 -9.95
C LEU A 471 -2.94 -14.81 -8.52
N ASP A 472 -3.59 -13.65 -8.40
CA ASP A 472 -3.92 -13.01 -7.14
C ASP A 472 -5.28 -12.29 -7.24
N PRO A 473 -6.37 -12.88 -6.72
CA PRO A 473 -7.68 -12.20 -6.72
C PRO A 473 -7.75 -11.01 -5.74
N LEU A 474 -6.75 -10.85 -4.87
CA LEU A 474 -6.63 -9.79 -3.87
C LEU A 474 -5.51 -8.81 -4.23
N LEU A 475 -5.25 -8.63 -5.53
CA LEU A 475 -4.24 -7.71 -6.02
C LEU A 475 -4.36 -6.33 -5.36
N PRO A 476 -3.22 -5.64 -5.15
CA PRO A 476 -3.21 -4.28 -4.65
C PRO A 476 -4.10 -3.33 -5.44
N VAL A 477 -4.67 -2.33 -4.77
CA VAL A 477 -5.58 -1.33 -5.36
C VAL A 477 -5.00 -0.66 -6.60
N TRP A 478 -3.69 -0.43 -6.61
CA TRP A 478 -3.02 0.19 -7.75
C TRP A 478 -3.15 -0.65 -9.04
N CYS A 479 -3.35 -1.97 -8.98
CA CYS A 479 -3.56 -2.79 -10.17
C CYS A 479 -4.88 -2.46 -10.88
N ILE A 480 -5.95 -2.18 -10.12
CA ILE A 480 -7.22 -1.71 -10.67
C ILE A 480 -7.04 -0.34 -11.31
N GLU A 481 -6.23 0.52 -10.67
CA GLU A 481 -5.89 1.83 -11.22
C GLU A 481 -5.15 1.71 -12.56
N GLU A 482 -4.13 0.85 -12.66
CA GLU A 482 -3.40 0.63 -13.92
C GLU A 482 -4.32 0.10 -15.05
N ARG A 483 -5.34 -0.70 -14.73
CA ARG A 483 -6.34 -1.15 -15.71
C ARG A 483 -7.12 0.02 -16.29
N GLY A 484 -7.57 0.94 -15.44
CA GLY A 484 -8.26 2.16 -15.88
C GLY A 484 -7.40 3.03 -16.79
N ILE A 485 -6.10 3.11 -16.49
CA ILE A 485 -5.14 3.89 -17.27
C ILE A 485 -4.85 3.24 -18.62
N ALA A 486 -4.75 1.91 -18.68
CA ALA A 486 -4.66 1.17 -19.93
C ALA A 486 -5.89 1.39 -20.83
N HIS A 487 -7.10 1.36 -20.27
CA HIS A 487 -8.30 1.71 -21.04
C HIS A 487 -8.30 3.18 -21.51
N TYR A 488 -7.85 4.10 -20.67
CA TYR A 488 -7.73 5.51 -21.04
C TYR A 488 -6.76 5.71 -22.22
N SER A 489 -5.60 5.05 -22.21
CA SER A 489 -4.60 5.16 -23.28
C SER A 489 -5.08 4.54 -24.60
N LEU A 490 -5.98 3.55 -24.53
CA LEU A 490 -6.68 2.98 -25.69
C LEU A 490 -7.84 3.85 -26.21
N GLY A 491 -8.16 4.96 -25.53
CA GLY A 491 -9.32 5.79 -25.86
C GLY A 491 -10.66 5.19 -25.46
N SER A 492 -10.65 4.08 -24.72
CA SER A 492 -11.84 3.39 -24.18
C SER A 492 -12.28 4.08 -22.86
N TYR A 493 -12.79 5.30 -22.97
CA TYR A 493 -13.01 6.17 -21.80
C TYR A 493 -14.12 5.69 -20.86
N ASP A 494 -15.19 5.07 -21.39
CA ASP A 494 -16.25 4.48 -20.57
C ASP A 494 -15.72 3.29 -19.76
N GLU A 495 -14.90 2.43 -20.36
CA GLU A 495 -14.23 1.31 -19.70
C GLU A 495 -13.22 1.80 -18.65
N ALA A 496 -12.50 2.89 -18.93
CA ALA A 496 -11.62 3.53 -17.95
C ALA A 496 -12.40 4.01 -16.72
N LEU A 497 -13.54 4.68 -16.93
CA LEU A 497 -14.42 5.12 -15.84
C LEU A 497 -14.99 3.94 -15.05
N ALA A 498 -15.43 2.88 -15.75
CA ALA A 498 -15.94 1.68 -15.11
C ALA A 498 -14.87 0.97 -14.27
N ALA A 499 -13.65 0.84 -14.78
CA ALA A 499 -12.53 0.23 -14.05
C ALA A 499 -12.14 1.05 -12.80
N LEU A 500 -11.93 2.37 -12.96
CA LEU A 500 -11.55 3.25 -11.84
C LEU A 500 -12.68 3.42 -10.82
N GLY A 501 -13.94 3.29 -11.25
CA GLY A 501 -15.10 3.28 -10.35
C GLY A 501 -15.16 2.05 -9.43
N ARG A 502 -14.44 0.96 -9.74
CA ARG A 502 -14.37 -0.23 -8.87
C ARG A 502 -13.43 -0.06 -7.67
N LEU A 503 -12.63 1.00 -7.63
CA LEU A 503 -11.71 1.25 -6.52
C LEU A 503 -12.52 1.46 -5.23
N VAL A 504 -12.14 0.74 -4.17
CA VAL A 504 -12.78 0.83 -2.83
C VAL A 504 -12.62 2.22 -2.20
N PHE A 505 -11.63 2.98 -2.67
CA PHE A 505 -11.45 4.40 -2.42
C PHE A 505 -10.73 5.01 -3.61
N GLN A 506 -11.01 6.28 -3.88
CA GLN A 506 -10.38 7.00 -4.99
C GLN A 506 -9.06 7.61 -4.51
N THR A 507 -8.00 7.42 -5.29
CA THR A 507 -6.72 8.15 -5.18
C THR A 507 -6.80 9.44 -5.99
N PHE A 508 -5.95 10.43 -5.72
CA PHE A 508 -5.85 11.61 -6.60
C PHE A 508 -5.56 11.22 -8.06
N ARG A 509 -4.71 10.20 -8.32
CA ARG A 509 -4.38 9.74 -9.68
C ARG A 509 -5.59 9.16 -10.40
N SER A 510 -6.38 8.31 -9.73
CA SER A 510 -7.64 7.80 -10.26
C SER A 510 -8.66 8.91 -10.52
N ARG A 511 -8.79 9.89 -9.61
CA ARG A 511 -9.66 11.07 -9.81
C ARG A 511 -9.26 11.86 -11.06
N LEU A 512 -7.95 12.11 -11.25
CA LEU A 512 -7.46 12.82 -12.43
C LEU A 512 -7.72 12.05 -13.73
N TYR A 513 -7.47 10.74 -13.77
CA TYR A 513 -7.77 9.93 -14.95
C TYR A 513 -9.28 9.84 -15.25
N ARG A 514 -10.13 9.77 -14.22
CA ARG A 514 -11.59 9.84 -14.38
C ARG A 514 -12.03 11.21 -14.89
N ALA A 515 -11.49 12.31 -14.35
CA ALA A 515 -11.75 13.65 -14.84
C ALA A 515 -11.35 13.80 -16.31
N ALA A 516 -10.16 13.32 -16.69
CA ALA A 516 -9.71 13.36 -18.08
C ALA A 516 -10.59 12.51 -19.01
N ALA A 517 -11.06 11.35 -18.56
CA ALA A 517 -12.00 10.52 -19.33
C ALA A 517 -13.36 11.21 -19.51
N LEU A 518 -13.89 11.86 -18.46
CA LEU A 518 -15.14 12.63 -18.54
C LEU A 518 -15.02 13.83 -19.49
N MET A 519 -13.89 14.54 -19.47
CA MET A 519 -13.60 15.60 -20.44
C MET A 519 -13.59 15.07 -21.86
N ALA A 520 -13.00 13.89 -22.09
CA ALA A 520 -12.97 13.25 -23.40
C ALA A 520 -14.38 12.85 -23.90
N LEU A 521 -15.29 12.53 -22.97
CA LEU A 521 -16.69 12.21 -23.23
C LEU A 521 -17.62 13.43 -23.28
N GLY A 522 -17.08 14.65 -23.16
CA GLY A 522 -17.87 15.89 -23.20
C GLY A 522 -18.71 16.14 -21.94
N ARG A 523 -18.25 15.65 -20.77
CA ARG A 523 -18.91 15.78 -19.46
C ARG A 523 -18.09 16.64 -18.47
N PRO A 524 -17.85 17.93 -18.76
CA PRO A 524 -16.98 18.77 -17.93
C PRO A 524 -17.53 19.03 -16.52
N ASP A 525 -18.85 19.13 -16.38
CA ASP A 525 -19.50 19.38 -15.08
C ASP A 525 -19.28 18.23 -14.08
N ASP A 526 -19.12 17.00 -14.58
CA ASP A 526 -18.80 15.82 -13.77
C ASP A 526 -17.29 15.72 -13.47
N ALA A 527 -16.43 16.33 -14.29
CA ALA A 527 -14.99 16.26 -14.16
C ALA A 527 -14.44 17.24 -13.11
N ALA A 528 -14.99 18.46 -13.07
CA ALA A 528 -14.49 19.53 -12.19
C ALA A 528 -14.52 19.16 -10.68
N PRO A 529 -15.57 18.49 -10.14
CA PRO A 529 -15.57 18.04 -8.75
C PRO A 529 -14.41 17.09 -8.43
N LEU A 530 -14.10 16.15 -9.33
CA LEU A 530 -13.02 15.19 -9.13
C LEU A 530 -11.64 15.86 -9.07
N VAL A 531 -11.42 16.89 -9.89
CA VAL A 531 -10.19 17.69 -9.86
C VAL A 531 -10.08 18.47 -8.55
N LYS A 532 -11.17 19.10 -8.10
CA LYS A 532 -11.20 19.81 -6.81
C LYS A 532 -10.88 18.87 -5.65
N GLU A 533 -11.45 17.68 -5.63
CA GLU A 533 -11.15 16.66 -4.62
C GLU A 533 -9.69 16.21 -4.66
N ALA A 534 -9.12 16.02 -5.86
CA ALA A 534 -7.72 15.65 -6.04
C ALA A 534 -6.75 16.74 -5.55
N ILE A 535 -7.07 18.01 -5.76
CA ILE A 535 -6.31 19.16 -5.24
C ILE A 535 -6.45 19.22 -3.71
N ALA A 536 -7.66 19.03 -3.16
CA ALA A 536 -7.87 19.02 -1.72
C ALA A 536 -7.08 17.91 -1.02
N SER A 537 -6.97 16.72 -1.64
CA SER A 537 -6.18 15.60 -1.10
C SER A 537 -4.67 15.76 -1.27
N LYS A 538 -4.24 16.57 -2.25
CA LYS A 538 -2.83 16.87 -2.52
C LYS A 538 -2.68 18.34 -2.98
N PRO A 539 -2.61 19.30 -2.05
CA PRO A 539 -2.63 20.74 -2.39
C PRO A 539 -1.50 21.21 -3.31
N SER A 540 -0.39 20.48 -3.36
CA SER A 540 0.77 20.75 -4.22
C SER A 540 0.69 20.08 -5.61
N LEU A 541 -0.49 19.58 -5.98
CA LEU A 541 -0.74 18.90 -7.25
C LEU A 541 -0.89 19.91 -8.39
N THR A 542 -0.08 19.71 -9.42
CA THR A 542 -0.17 20.42 -10.70
C THR A 542 -0.15 19.41 -11.84
N VAL A 543 -0.60 19.83 -13.02
CA VAL A 543 -0.54 19.03 -14.24
C VAL A 543 0.90 18.62 -14.54
N SER A 544 1.85 19.55 -14.41
CA SER A 544 3.27 19.26 -14.63
C SER A 544 3.84 18.25 -13.64
N ARG A 545 3.47 18.33 -12.35
CA ARG A 545 3.91 17.36 -11.34
C ARG A 545 3.29 15.98 -11.56
N PHE A 546 2.02 15.94 -11.95
CA PHE A 546 1.33 14.69 -12.30
C PHE A 546 1.99 14.02 -13.53
N LEU A 547 2.17 14.77 -14.61
CA LEU A 547 2.74 14.27 -15.87
C LEU A 547 4.23 13.95 -15.81
N PHE A 548 4.91 14.22 -14.69
CA PHE A 548 6.29 13.77 -14.50
C PHE A 548 6.37 12.24 -14.47
N GLN A 549 5.40 11.59 -13.84
CA GLN A 549 5.33 10.12 -13.70
C GLN A 549 4.53 9.44 -14.82
N GLU A 550 3.73 10.19 -15.58
CA GLU A 550 2.91 9.69 -16.69
C GLU A 550 3.66 9.84 -18.03
N ARG A 551 4.74 9.06 -18.19
CA ARG A 551 5.67 9.12 -19.34
C ARG A 551 5.20 8.22 -20.49
N TYR A 552 4.20 8.66 -21.24
CA TYR A 552 3.76 7.94 -22.45
C TYR A 552 4.80 8.03 -23.59
N ARG A 553 5.04 6.90 -24.27
CA ARG A 553 5.81 6.81 -25.51
C ARG A 553 5.23 7.68 -26.61
N ASP A 554 3.90 7.68 -26.73
CA ASP A 554 3.20 8.60 -27.62
C ASP A 554 3.08 9.99 -26.95
N PRO A 555 3.78 11.02 -27.45
CA PRO A 555 3.66 12.36 -26.90
C PRO A 555 2.27 12.97 -27.08
N ALA A 556 1.48 12.50 -28.06
CA ALA A 556 0.12 13.01 -28.30
C ALA A 556 -0.82 12.64 -27.14
N LEU A 557 -0.78 11.39 -26.65
CA LEU A 557 -1.54 10.96 -25.47
C LEU A 557 -1.21 11.82 -24.24
N ARG A 558 0.08 12.08 -24.00
CA ARG A 558 0.53 12.92 -22.89
C ARG A 558 0.03 14.37 -23.02
N GLN A 559 0.06 14.93 -24.23
CA GLN A 559 -0.44 16.27 -24.50
C GLN A 559 -1.96 16.37 -24.38
N GLN A 560 -2.70 15.35 -24.80
CA GLN A 560 -4.15 15.29 -24.62
C GLN A 560 -4.53 15.19 -23.14
N LEU A 561 -3.83 14.34 -22.37
CA LEU A 561 -4.02 14.25 -20.92
C LEU A 561 -3.75 15.58 -20.24
N ARG A 562 -2.65 16.28 -20.60
CA ARG A 562 -2.37 17.65 -20.14
C ARG A 562 -3.57 18.58 -20.35
N ARG A 563 -4.00 18.73 -21.62
CA ARG A 563 -5.07 19.66 -21.99
C ARG A 563 -6.37 19.36 -21.25
N ARG A 564 -6.78 18.08 -21.22
CA ARG A 564 -8.02 17.67 -20.52
C ARG A 564 -7.99 17.99 -19.04
N LEU A 565 -6.84 17.85 -18.37
CA LEU A 565 -6.71 18.18 -16.95
C LEU A 565 -6.69 19.70 -16.71
N GLU A 566 -5.99 20.46 -17.56
CA GLU A 566 -6.00 21.93 -17.52
C GLU A 566 -7.44 22.46 -17.75
N ASP A 567 -8.13 21.94 -18.76
CA ASP A 567 -9.52 22.30 -19.08
C ASP A 567 -10.51 21.88 -17.97
N ALA A 568 -10.23 20.81 -17.22
CA ALA A 568 -10.99 20.39 -16.05
C ALA A 568 -10.67 21.20 -14.78
N GLY A 569 -9.73 22.15 -14.85
CA GLY A 569 -9.40 23.08 -13.77
C GLY A 569 -8.19 22.68 -12.92
N LEU A 570 -7.35 21.73 -13.35
CA LEU A 570 -6.11 21.41 -12.64
C LEU A 570 -5.03 22.47 -12.96
N PRO A 571 -4.35 23.07 -11.96
CA PRO A 571 -3.31 24.06 -12.21
C PRO A 571 -2.13 23.50 -13.02
N PRO A 572 -1.52 24.30 -13.92
CA PRO A 572 -0.51 23.84 -14.88
C PRO A 572 0.81 23.32 -14.29
#